data_AF-A0A8D8GZM9-F1
#
_entry.id   AF-A0A8D8GZM9-F1
#
_cell.length_a   1.000
_cell.length_b   1.000
_cell.length_c   1.000
_cell.angle_alpha   90.00
_cell.angle_beta   90.00
_cell.angle_gamma   90.00
#
_symmetry.space_group_name_H-M   'P 1'
#
loop_
_entity.id
_entity.type
_entity.pdbx_description
1 polymer ?
#
loop_
_entity_poly.entity_id
_entity_poly.type
_entity_poly.pdbx_seq_one_letter_code
_entity_poly.pdbx_strand_id
1 'polypeptide(L)'
;MCILFIYVNSGHGGDGDPVLGEYRLVLASNRDEYYARPAKIAGPWDESPHVIGGRDMEPGREGGTWLAIGSDIPNGIIRVGALLNVTGENKPNVTSGRGPIVADYVSGTTPNEDYSRRLLAADSYGAFNFVSVELDRTKASVLHASNAPTGITRCELTAPLGFGNSTMDVPLEKVRHGRKRFGDIVDKQLKVMTDCDRDALVEELFGLLKSKEKYFPDKELSRRAPAQA
;
A
#
# COMPACT_ATOMS: atom_id res chain seq x y z
N MET A 1 8.33 -0.98 11.92
CA MET A 1 6.90 -0.83 11.56
C MET A 1 6.74 -0.55 10.07
N CYS A 2 5.63 -1.01 9.49
CA CYS A 2 5.35 -0.97 8.05
C CYS A 2 5.32 0.43 7.44
N ILE A 3 5.60 0.50 6.15
CA ILE A 3 5.50 1.69 5.28
C ILE A 3 5.13 1.28 3.86
N LEU A 4 4.44 2.18 3.16
CA LEU A 4 4.07 2.04 1.75
C LEU A 4 4.15 3.41 1.08
N PHE A 5 4.88 3.50 -0.02
CA PHE A 5 4.92 4.69 -0.88
C PHE A 5 4.41 4.34 -2.25
N ILE A 6 3.63 5.25 -2.83
CA ILE A 6 2.99 5.08 -4.13
C ILE A 6 3.20 6.34 -4.96
N TYR A 7 3.63 6.17 -6.20
CA TYR A 7 3.57 7.19 -7.23
C TYR A 7 2.75 6.63 -8.40
N VAL A 8 1.78 7.41 -8.85
CA VAL A 8 1.01 7.11 -10.07
C VAL A 8 1.35 8.17 -11.08
N ASN A 9 1.82 7.77 -12.25
CA ASN A 9 1.97 8.69 -13.37
C ASN A 9 0.60 8.89 -14.01
N SER A 10 -0.15 9.90 -13.61
CA SER A 10 -1.46 10.26 -14.17
C SER A 10 -1.40 11.19 -15.39
N GLY A 11 -0.22 11.37 -16.00
CA GLY A 11 0.01 12.33 -17.09
C GLY A 11 0.35 13.74 -16.59
N HIS A 12 1.14 14.48 -17.39
CA HIS A 12 1.54 15.86 -17.11
C HIS A 12 0.79 16.84 -18.03
N GLY A 13 -0.42 17.24 -17.61
CA GLY A 13 -1.14 18.39 -18.18
C GLY A 13 -2.30 18.03 -19.11
N GLY A 14 -3.48 18.56 -18.79
CA GLY A 14 -4.61 18.77 -19.71
C GLY A 14 -5.37 17.54 -20.23
N ASP A 15 -4.66 16.59 -20.85
CA ASP A 15 -5.25 15.58 -21.72
C ASP A 15 -5.35 14.19 -21.05
N GLY A 16 -4.76 14.01 -19.87
CA GLY A 16 -4.98 12.85 -18.99
C GLY A 16 -4.26 11.56 -19.37
N ASP A 17 -3.49 11.55 -20.46
CA ASP A 17 -2.78 10.36 -20.91
C ASP A 17 -1.41 10.19 -20.22
N PRO A 18 -1.02 8.96 -19.81
CA PRO A 18 0.31 8.70 -19.30
C PRO A 18 1.38 8.89 -20.37
N VAL A 19 2.54 9.38 -19.95
CA VAL A 19 3.70 9.54 -20.84
C VAL A 19 4.20 8.16 -21.27
N LEU A 20 4.28 7.94 -22.58
CA LEU A 20 4.71 6.67 -23.16
C LEU A 20 6.17 6.38 -22.79
N GLY A 21 6.46 5.15 -22.35
CA GLY A 21 7.81 4.73 -21.95
C GLY A 21 8.13 4.95 -20.47
N GLU A 22 7.25 5.61 -19.72
CA GLU A 22 7.40 5.79 -18.26
C GLU A 22 6.62 4.76 -17.45
N TYR A 23 7.02 4.56 -16.19
CA TYR A 23 6.27 3.71 -15.26
C TYR A 23 4.92 4.34 -14.90
N ARG A 24 3.83 3.61 -15.17
CA ARG A 24 2.47 4.04 -14.79
C ARG A 24 2.26 4.03 -13.26
N LEU A 25 2.90 3.10 -12.57
CA LEU A 25 2.83 2.93 -11.12
C LEU A 25 4.22 2.56 -10.60
N VAL A 26 4.68 3.27 -9.57
CA VAL A 26 5.82 2.88 -8.74
C VAL A 26 5.34 2.69 -7.32
N LEU A 27 5.64 1.53 -6.75
CA LEU A 27 5.28 1.19 -5.37
C LEU A 27 6.51 0.66 -4.64
N ALA A 28 6.77 1.22 -3.46
CA ALA A 28 7.82 0.75 -2.56
C ALA A 28 7.22 0.49 -1.18
N SER A 29 7.36 -0.73 -0.66
CA SER A 29 6.81 -1.09 0.65
C SER A 29 7.79 -1.91 1.46
N ASN A 30 7.79 -1.65 2.77
CA ASN A 30 8.46 -2.48 3.76
C ASN A 30 7.43 -2.90 4.80
N ARG A 31 7.45 -4.18 5.16
CA ARG A 31 6.56 -4.78 6.15
C ARG A 31 7.38 -5.20 7.35
N ASP A 32 6.95 -4.73 8.52
CA ASP A 32 7.50 -5.17 9.80
C ASP A 32 6.68 -6.37 10.29
N GLU A 33 7.34 -7.52 10.37
CA GLU A 33 6.73 -8.79 10.76
C GLU A 33 7.77 -9.65 11.50
N TYR A 34 7.29 -10.61 12.28
CA TYR A 34 8.14 -11.65 12.86
C TYR A 34 8.89 -12.42 11.78
N TYR A 35 10.23 -12.44 11.88
CA TYR A 35 11.10 -13.19 10.96
C TYR A 35 10.76 -14.69 10.87
N ALA A 36 10.22 -15.26 11.95
CA ALA A 36 9.85 -16.68 12.01
C ALA A 36 8.48 -16.98 11.37
N ARG A 37 7.68 -15.96 11.02
CA ARG A 37 6.37 -16.18 10.39
C ARG A 37 6.58 -16.69 8.96
N PRO A 38 6.14 -17.90 8.62
CA PRO A 38 6.36 -18.48 7.30
C PRO A 38 5.52 -17.74 6.25
N ALA A 39 6.13 -17.46 5.09
CA ALA A 39 5.48 -16.84 3.94
C ALA A 39 6.07 -17.35 2.62
N LYS A 40 5.24 -17.48 1.58
CA LYS A 40 5.68 -17.77 0.21
C LYS A 40 6.26 -16.50 -0.42
N ILE A 41 7.38 -16.63 -1.11
CA ILE A 41 7.99 -15.55 -1.90
C ILE A 41 6.96 -15.03 -2.91
N ALA A 42 6.98 -13.72 -3.18
CA ALA A 42 6.08 -13.12 -4.15
C ALA A 42 6.24 -13.75 -5.54
N GLY A 43 5.12 -14.18 -6.11
CA GLY A 43 5.04 -14.80 -7.42
C GLY A 43 3.58 -15.01 -7.80
N PRO A 44 3.31 -15.60 -8.98
CA PRO A 44 1.96 -15.99 -9.38
C PRO A 44 1.33 -16.94 -8.35
N TRP A 45 0.04 -16.74 -8.07
CA TRP A 45 -0.71 -17.64 -7.18
C TRP A 45 -1.16 -18.90 -7.92
N ASP A 46 -1.21 -20.02 -7.22
CA ASP A 46 -1.54 -21.31 -7.84
C ASP A 46 -3.04 -21.36 -8.22
N GLU A 47 -3.88 -20.75 -7.39
CA GLU A 47 -5.33 -20.62 -7.55
C GLU A 47 -5.76 -19.46 -8.48
N SER A 48 -4.90 -18.44 -8.63
CA SER A 48 -5.16 -17.25 -9.42
C SER A 48 -3.87 -16.78 -10.11
N PRO A 49 -3.44 -17.41 -11.22
CA PRO A 49 -2.15 -17.12 -11.85
C PRO A 49 -1.98 -15.69 -12.38
N HIS A 50 -3.08 -14.94 -12.52
CA HIS A 50 -3.11 -13.53 -12.89
C HIS A 50 -2.86 -12.59 -11.70
N VAL A 51 -2.76 -13.12 -10.49
CA VAL A 51 -2.40 -12.42 -9.26
C VAL A 51 -0.96 -12.75 -8.89
N ILE A 52 -0.19 -11.71 -8.58
CA ILE A 52 1.18 -11.78 -8.13
C ILE A 52 1.28 -11.16 -6.74
N GLY A 53 1.83 -11.91 -5.78
CA GLY A 53 2.04 -11.42 -4.42
C GLY A 53 2.57 -12.53 -3.51
N GLY A 54 3.05 -12.17 -2.32
CA GLY A 54 3.40 -13.16 -1.31
C GLY A 54 2.15 -13.81 -0.70
N ARG A 55 2.28 -15.02 -0.15
CA ARG A 55 1.20 -15.71 0.60
C ARG A 55 1.64 -15.93 2.04
N ASP A 56 0.75 -15.63 2.98
CA ASP A 56 0.90 -16.03 4.37
C ASP A 56 0.78 -17.55 4.47
N MET A 57 1.73 -18.18 5.15
CA MET A 57 1.77 -19.64 5.37
C MET A 57 1.67 -19.99 6.85
N GLU A 58 1.40 -19.00 7.71
CA GLU A 58 1.19 -19.21 9.14
C GLU A 58 -0.05 -20.11 9.35
N PRO A 59 0.05 -21.19 10.17
CA PRO A 59 -1.08 -22.06 10.45
C PRO A 59 -2.34 -21.33 10.93
N GLY A 60 -3.47 -21.58 10.27
CA GLY A 60 -4.75 -20.91 10.51
C GLY A 60 -4.87 -19.52 9.87
N ARG A 61 -3.90 -19.11 9.05
CA ARG A 61 -3.90 -17.84 8.29
C ARG A 61 -3.46 -18.02 6.84
N GLU A 62 -3.36 -19.27 6.39
CA GLU A 62 -2.89 -19.63 5.07
C GLU A 62 -3.72 -18.94 3.98
N GLY A 63 -3.04 -18.48 2.95
CA GLY A 63 -3.67 -17.80 1.83
C GLY A 63 -4.05 -16.34 2.11
N GLY A 64 -3.69 -15.79 3.27
CA GLY A 64 -3.66 -14.35 3.46
C GLY A 64 -2.58 -13.67 2.62
N THR A 65 -2.70 -12.36 2.41
CA THR A 65 -1.61 -11.55 1.86
C THR A 65 -1.68 -10.10 2.37
N TRP A 66 -0.57 -9.37 2.29
CA TRP A 66 -0.48 -7.97 2.69
C TRP A 66 -0.29 -7.01 1.52
N LEU A 67 0.24 -7.51 0.40
CA LEU A 67 0.48 -6.74 -0.80
C LEU A 67 0.41 -7.71 -1.99
N ALA A 68 -0.49 -7.41 -2.93
CA ALA A 68 -0.61 -8.16 -4.16
C ALA A 68 -1.11 -7.27 -5.28
N ILE A 69 -0.83 -7.69 -6.51
CA ILE A 69 -1.31 -7.10 -7.75
C ILE A 69 -2.06 -8.18 -8.53
N GLY A 70 -3.29 -7.88 -8.94
CA GLY A 70 -4.09 -8.72 -9.82
C GLY A 70 -4.38 -7.97 -11.10
N SER A 71 -4.48 -8.71 -12.21
CA SER A 71 -4.97 -8.16 -13.47
C SER A 71 -6.28 -8.84 -13.88
N ASP A 72 -7.31 -8.03 -14.07
CA ASP A 72 -8.58 -8.47 -14.66
C ASP A 72 -8.42 -8.38 -16.18
N ILE A 73 -7.80 -9.42 -16.75
CA ILE A 73 -7.42 -9.51 -18.17
C ILE A 73 -8.62 -9.26 -19.13
N PRO A 74 -9.88 -9.61 -18.80
CA PRO A 74 -11.04 -9.23 -19.62
C PRO A 74 -11.25 -7.71 -19.76
N ASN A 75 -10.97 -6.92 -18.71
CA ASN A 75 -11.27 -5.48 -18.67
C ASN A 75 -10.02 -4.59 -18.76
N GLY A 76 -8.82 -5.18 -18.67
CA GLY A 76 -7.55 -4.46 -18.68
C GLY A 76 -7.26 -3.65 -17.42
N ILE A 77 -8.05 -3.84 -16.35
CA ILE A 77 -7.89 -3.14 -15.07
C ILE A 77 -6.89 -3.90 -14.21
N ILE A 78 -5.86 -3.20 -13.76
CA ILE A 78 -4.91 -3.68 -12.76
C ILE A 78 -5.39 -3.23 -11.39
N ARG A 79 -5.45 -4.17 -10.45
CA ARG A 79 -5.80 -3.94 -9.05
C ARG A 79 -4.60 -4.19 -8.16
N VAL A 80 -4.27 -3.24 -7.28
CA VAL A 80 -3.26 -3.44 -6.24
C VAL A 80 -3.91 -3.24 -4.90
N GLY A 81 -3.76 -4.21 -3.99
CA GLY A 81 -4.21 -4.09 -2.61
C GLY A 81 -3.04 -4.12 -1.66
N ALA A 82 -3.03 -3.24 -0.66
CA ALA A 82 -2.05 -3.24 0.40
C ALA A 82 -2.73 -3.08 1.78
N LEU A 83 -2.32 -3.88 2.75
CA LEU A 83 -2.87 -3.87 4.10
C LEU A 83 -1.81 -3.47 5.14
N LEU A 84 -2.14 -2.46 5.93
CA LEU A 84 -1.30 -1.94 7.00
C LEU A 84 -2.07 -2.04 8.33
N ASN A 85 -1.39 -2.51 9.37
CA ASN A 85 -2.00 -2.59 10.71
C ASN A 85 -2.06 -1.21 11.34
N VAL A 86 -3.20 -0.82 11.90
CA VAL A 86 -3.28 0.34 12.78
C VAL A 86 -3.09 -0.14 14.22
N THR A 87 -2.04 0.36 14.87
CA THR A 87 -1.65 -0.06 16.24
C THR A 87 -2.13 0.96 17.25
N GLY A 88 -2.50 0.51 18.46
CA GLY A 88 -2.95 1.39 19.54
C GLY A 88 -4.44 1.75 19.49
N GLU A 89 -5.18 1.19 18.52
CA GLU A 89 -6.63 1.33 18.40
C GLU A 89 -7.29 0.00 18.78
N ASN A 90 -8.14 0.01 19.81
CA ASN A 90 -8.84 -1.18 20.29
C ASN A 90 -10.20 -1.32 19.60
N LYS A 91 -10.44 -2.46 18.96
CA LYS A 91 -11.74 -2.83 18.38
C LYS A 91 -12.37 -3.91 19.26
N PRO A 92 -13.62 -3.75 19.73
CA PRO A 92 -14.22 -4.68 20.69
C PRO A 92 -14.65 -6.02 20.04
N ASN A 93 -14.98 -6.01 18.75
CA ASN A 93 -15.64 -7.14 18.09
C ASN A 93 -14.72 -7.92 17.12
N VAL A 94 -13.43 -8.07 17.45
CA VAL A 94 -12.48 -8.72 16.53
C VAL A 94 -12.67 -10.23 16.51
N THR A 95 -13.31 -10.73 15.46
CA THR A 95 -13.57 -12.16 15.24
C THR A 95 -13.00 -12.68 13.92
N SER A 96 -12.55 -11.79 13.02
CA SER A 96 -12.03 -12.15 11.70
C SER A 96 -10.57 -11.74 11.51
N GLY A 97 -9.78 -12.64 10.91
CA GLY A 97 -8.44 -12.32 10.42
C GLY A 97 -8.50 -11.41 9.20
N ARG A 98 -7.52 -10.52 9.04
CA ARG A 98 -7.46 -9.55 7.92
C ARG A 98 -6.77 -10.09 6.66
N GLY A 99 -6.21 -11.29 6.72
CA GLY A 99 -5.45 -11.90 5.62
C GLY A 99 -6.20 -11.94 4.28
N PRO A 100 -7.51 -12.29 4.26
CA PRO A 100 -8.28 -12.35 3.03
C PRO A 100 -8.54 -11.00 2.35
N ILE A 101 -8.49 -9.86 3.08
CA ILE A 101 -8.89 -8.54 2.54
C ILE A 101 -8.19 -8.22 1.21
N VAL A 102 -6.86 -8.33 1.18
CA VAL A 102 -6.13 -8.02 -0.05
C VAL A 102 -6.33 -9.14 -1.09
N ALA A 103 -6.40 -10.40 -0.66
CA ALA A 103 -6.56 -11.55 -1.55
C ALA A 103 -7.88 -11.52 -2.34
N ASP A 104 -8.98 -11.27 -1.62
CA ASP A 104 -10.32 -11.21 -2.19
C ASP A 104 -10.46 -10.00 -3.12
N TYR A 105 -9.85 -8.86 -2.77
CA TYR A 105 -9.87 -7.68 -3.61
C TYR A 105 -9.16 -7.90 -4.96
N VAL A 106 -7.91 -8.37 -4.94
CA VAL A 106 -7.11 -8.48 -6.17
C VAL A 106 -7.53 -9.64 -7.07
N SER A 107 -8.17 -10.68 -6.50
CA SER A 107 -8.72 -11.82 -7.26
C SER A 107 -10.15 -11.55 -7.74
N GLY A 108 -10.79 -10.51 -7.21
CA GLY A 108 -12.16 -10.13 -7.52
C GLY A 108 -12.28 -9.07 -8.61
N THR A 109 -13.53 -8.76 -8.95
CA THR A 109 -13.90 -7.74 -9.95
C THR A 109 -14.65 -6.55 -9.36
N THR A 110 -14.84 -6.51 -8.04
CA THR A 110 -15.54 -5.42 -7.36
C THR A 110 -14.67 -4.15 -7.38
N PRO A 111 -15.18 -3.01 -7.88
CA PRO A 111 -14.44 -1.74 -7.87
C PRO A 111 -13.98 -1.35 -6.46
N ASN A 112 -12.85 -0.65 -6.37
CA ASN A 112 -12.22 -0.33 -5.09
C ASN A 112 -13.13 0.41 -4.10
N GLU A 113 -14.00 1.29 -4.58
CA GLU A 113 -14.91 2.07 -3.77
C GLU A 113 -16.00 1.18 -3.13
N ASP A 114 -16.61 0.31 -3.93
CA ASP A 114 -17.62 -0.64 -3.48
C ASP A 114 -17.02 -1.68 -2.53
N TYR A 115 -15.83 -2.19 -2.86
CA TYR A 115 -15.10 -3.12 -2.00
C TYR A 115 -14.80 -2.48 -0.63
N SER A 116 -14.29 -1.25 -0.63
CA SER A 116 -13.99 -0.50 0.59
C SER A 116 -15.24 -0.23 1.43
N ARG A 117 -16.37 0.15 0.80
CA ARG A 117 -17.63 0.36 1.52
C ARG A 117 -18.14 -0.93 2.18
N ARG A 118 -18.09 -2.07 1.49
CA ARG A 118 -18.46 -3.38 2.07
C ARG A 118 -17.52 -3.78 3.20
N LEU A 119 -16.22 -3.56 3.01
CA LEU A 119 -15.20 -3.88 4.00
C LEU A 119 -15.41 -3.10 5.31
N LEU A 120 -15.74 -1.80 5.22
CA LEU A 120 -15.98 -0.96 6.40
C LEU A 120 -17.34 -1.18 7.05
N ALA A 121 -18.29 -1.81 6.37
CA ALA A 121 -19.55 -2.24 6.97
C ALA A 121 -19.37 -3.44 7.92
N ALA A 122 -18.26 -4.18 7.80
CA ALA A 122 -17.91 -5.27 8.71
C ALA A 122 -17.16 -4.74 9.95
N ASP A 123 -17.70 -5.00 11.14
CA ASP A 123 -17.06 -4.63 12.42
C ASP A 123 -16.16 -5.74 13.00
N SER A 124 -15.95 -6.84 12.27
CA SER A 124 -15.26 -8.04 12.77
C SER A 124 -13.73 -7.99 12.70
N TYR A 125 -13.17 -6.93 12.12
CA TYR A 125 -11.73 -6.80 11.91
C TYR A 125 -11.06 -5.88 12.95
N GLY A 126 -9.85 -6.25 13.37
CA GLY A 126 -8.97 -5.34 14.10
C GLY A 126 -8.60 -4.10 13.26
N ALA A 127 -8.08 -3.05 13.91
CA ALA A 127 -7.82 -1.77 13.27
C ALA A 127 -6.81 -1.88 12.10
N PHE A 128 -7.14 -1.35 10.92
CA PHE A 128 -6.33 -1.44 9.70
C PHE A 128 -6.47 -0.19 8.83
N ASN A 129 -5.47 -0.02 7.96
CA ASN A 129 -5.58 0.77 6.74
C ASN A 129 -5.47 -0.18 5.55
N PHE A 130 -6.39 -0.05 4.61
CA PHE A 130 -6.40 -0.74 3.33
C PHE A 130 -6.21 0.30 2.23
N VAL A 131 -5.13 0.15 1.46
CA VAL A 131 -4.84 0.99 0.30
C VAL A 131 -5.14 0.17 -0.94
N SER A 132 -6.05 0.68 -1.76
CA SER A 132 -6.44 0.05 -3.02
C SER A 132 -6.09 0.95 -4.19
N VAL A 133 -5.49 0.37 -5.21
CA VAL A 133 -5.21 1.02 -6.49
C VAL A 133 -6.02 0.29 -7.56
N GLU A 134 -6.68 1.05 -8.43
CA GLU A 134 -7.16 0.57 -9.72
C GLU A 134 -6.56 1.45 -10.80
N LEU A 135 -5.97 0.84 -11.83
CA LEU A 135 -5.44 1.58 -12.98
C LEU A 135 -5.70 0.81 -14.28
N ASP A 136 -5.99 1.57 -15.32
CA ASP A 136 -5.96 1.12 -16.71
C ASP A 136 -4.98 2.01 -17.50
N ARG A 137 -5.01 1.91 -18.83
CA ARG A 137 -4.14 2.69 -19.73
C ARG A 137 -4.34 4.21 -19.62
N THR A 138 -5.51 4.66 -19.18
CA THR A 138 -5.95 6.06 -19.18
C THR A 138 -6.22 6.56 -17.76
N LYS A 139 -6.88 5.76 -16.92
CA LYS A 139 -7.35 6.15 -15.60
C LYS A 139 -6.56 5.48 -14.50
N ALA A 140 -6.53 6.14 -13.35
CA ALA A 140 -6.01 5.59 -12.12
C ALA A 140 -6.82 6.12 -10.94
N SER A 141 -6.96 5.32 -9.91
CA SER A 141 -7.56 5.72 -8.64
C SER A 141 -6.81 5.04 -7.50
N VAL A 142 -6.57 5.80 -6.45
CA VAL A 142 -6.03 5.29 -5.19
C VAL A 142 -6.99 5.67 -4.08
N LEU A 143 -7.47 4.67 -3.34
CA LEU A 143 -8.30 4.87 -2.16
C LEU A 143 -7.56 4.38 -0.92
N HIS A 144 -7.72 5.13 0.16
CA HIS A 144 -7.36 4.73 1.50
C HIS A 144 -8.64 4.50 2.31
N ALA A 145 -8.87 3.26 2.73
CA ALA A 145 -9.94 2.91 3.65
C ALA A 145 -9.36 2.56 5.03
N SER A 146 -9.88 3.17 6.08
CA SER A 146 -9.55 2.83 7.46
C SER A 146 -10.82 2.48 8.22
N ASN A 147 -10.72 1.55 9.17
CA ASN A 147 -11.80 1.23 10.12
C ASN A 147 -11.54 1.82 11.52
N ALA A 148 -10.50 2.65 11.68
CA ALA A 148 -10.12 3.33 12.91
C ALA A 148 -9.29 4.62 12.63
N PRO A 149 -9.94 5.80 12.50
CA PRO A 149 -11.39 6.00 12.44
C PRO A 149 -11.95 5.46 11.12
N THR A 150 -13.24 5.14 11.11
CA THR A 150 -13.91 4.64 9.90
C THR A 150 -13.99 5.72 8.84
N GLY A 151 -13.44 5.48 7.66
CA GLY A 151 -13.50 6.42 6.56
C GLY A 151 -12.84 5.91 5.28
N ILE A 152 -13.26 6.48 4.15
CA ILE A 152 -12.67 6.26 2.83
C ILE A 152 -12.21 7.61 2.31
N THR A 153 -10.94 7.70 1.91
CA THR A 153 -10.34 8.89 1.34
C THR A 153 -9.88 8.58 -0.07
N ARG A 154 -10.34 9.36 -1.05
CA ARG A 154 -9.77 9.35 -2.40
C ARG A 154 -8.48 10.16 -2.39
N CYS A 155 -7.38 9.55 -2.81
CA CYS A 155 -6.08 10.22 -2.80
C CYS A 155 -5.86 11.02 -4.08
N GLU A 156 -5.40 12.26 -3.93
CA GLU A 156 -4.94 13.09 -5.03
C GLU A 156 -3.63 12.54 -5.61
N LEU A 157 -3.55 12.40 -6.94
CA LEU A 157 -2.43 11.74 -7.62
C LEU A 157 -1.39 12.73 -8.17
N THR A 158 -1.46 14.00 -7.74
CA THR A 158 -0.56 15.08 -8.17
C THR A 158 0.81 15.01 -7.50
N ALA A 159 0.94 14.23 -6.42
CA ALA A 159 2.18 14.04 -5.68
C ALA A 159 2.28 12.59 -5.17
N PRO A 160 3.50 12.14 -4.83
CA PRO A 160 3.68 10.83 -4.21
C PRO A 160 2.89 10.69 -2.91
N LEU A 161 2.33 9.50 -2.71
CA LEU A 161 1.55 9.11 -1.54
C LEU A 161 2.41 8.30 -0.57
N GLY A 162 2.07 8.37 0.72
CA GLY A 162 2.76 7.65 1.77
C GLY A 162 1.80 7.19 2.85
N PHE A 163 1.92 5.92 3.23
CA PHE A 163 1.07 5.25 4.20
C PHE A 163 1.91 4.46 5.19
N GLY A 164 1.36 4.21 6.37
CA GLY A 164 2.00 3.40 7.40
C GLY A 164 0.99 2.86 8.38
N ASN A 165 1.45 2.61 9.60
CA ASN A 165 0.62 2.07 10.68
C ASN A 165 -0.30 3.11 11.33
N SER A 166 -0.34 4.36 10.84
CA SER A 166 -1.25 5.41 11.30
C SER A 166 -2.14 5.91 10.16
N THR A 167 -3.18 6.66 10.52
CA THR A 167 -4.11 7.22 9.55
C THR A 167 -3.42 8.27 8.69
N MET A 168 -4.02 8.60 7.53
CA MET A 168 -3.46 9.62 6.63
C MET A 168 -3.40 11.02 7.24
N ASP A 169 -4.29 11.35 8.18
CA ASP A 169 -4.37 12.68 8.79
C ASP A 169 -3.27 12.92 9.83
N VAL A 170 -2.84 11.86 10.50
CA VAL A 170 -1.75 11.88 11.48
C VAL A 170 -0.69 10.82 11.11
N PRO A 171 0.02 11.03 9.99
CA PRO A 171 1.05 10.11 9.55
C PRO A 171 2.25 10.15 10.51
N LEU A 172 2.85 9.00 10.78
CA LEU A 172 4.14 8.93 11.48
C LEU A 172 5.19 9.78 10.74
N GLU A 173 6.12 10.39 11.47
CA GLU A 173 7.13 11.29 10.91
C GLU A 173 8.00 10.55 9.88
N LYS A 174 8.34 9.27 10.13
CA LYS A 174 9.02 8.43 9.15
C LYS A 174 8.28 8.30 7.81
N VAL A 175 6.94 8.34 7.82
CA VAL A 175 6.11 8.26 6.61
C VAL A 175 6.16 9.61 5.89
N ARG A 176 6.09 10.73 6.63
CA ARG A 176 6.22 12.08 6.06
C ARG A 176 7.57 12.29 5.38
N HIS A 177 8.65 12.01 6.10
CA HIS A 177 10.02 12.14 5.58
C HIS A 177 10.31 11.12 4.47
N GLY A 178 9.86 9.87 4.64
CA GLY A 178 10.03 8.83 3.63
C GLY A 178 9.26 9.13 2.34
N ARG A 179 8.05 9.68 2.42
CA ARG A 179 7.27 10.12 1.25
C ARG A 179 7.99 11.21 0.49
N LYS A 180 8.61 12.17 1.19
CA LYS A 180 9.43 13.20 0.54
C LYS A 180 10.61 12.57 -0.19
N ARG A 181 11.40 11.73 0.48
CA ARG A 181 12.56 11.05 -0.13
C ARG A 181 12.16 10.17 -1.31
N PHE A 182 11.05 9.45 -1.20
CA PHE A 182 10.49 8.67 -2.30
C PHE A 182 10.15 9.56 -3.51
N GLY A 183 9.53 10.72 -3.26
CA GLY A 183 9.27 11.71 -4.31
C GLY A 183 10.54 12.24 -4.96
N ASP A 184 11.55 12.59 -4.17
CA ASP A 184 12.84 13.05 -4.68
C ASP A 184 13.49 11.99 -5.60
N ILE A 185 13.40 10.69 -5.25
CA ILE A 185 13.88 9.57 -6.08
C ILE A 185 13.09 9.46 -7.38
N VAL A 186 11.76 9.48 -7.29
CA VAL A 186 10.86 9.39 -8.46
C VAL A 186 11.09 10.55 -9.42
N ASP A 187 11.17 11.79 -8.92
CA ASP A 187 11.40 12.97 -9.73
C ASP A 187 12.76 12.91 -10.43
N LYS A 188 13.82 12.52 -9.70
CA LYS A 188 15.16 12.35 -10.26
C LYS A 188 15.20 11.29 -11.37
N GLN A 189 14.65 10.11 -11.10
CA GLN A 189 14.83 8.93 -11.96
C GLN A 189 13.84 8.86 -13.12
N LEU A 190 12.63 9.44 -12.97
CA LEU A 190 11.57 9.31 -13.97
C LEU A 190 11.28 10.59 -14.73
N LYS A 191 11.50 11.78 -14.13
CA LYS A 191 11.14 13.06 -14.79
C LYS A 191 12.35 13.80 -15.38
N VAL A 192 13.56 13.51 -14.89
CA VAL A 192 14.77 14.27 -15.25
C VAL A 192 15.72 13.47 -16.15
N MET A 193 15.79 12.15 -16.02
CA MET A 193 16.70 11.32 -16.81
C MET A 193 16.01 10.77 -18.07
N THR A 194 16.64 10.97 -19.24
CA THR A 194 16.13 10.51 -20.55
C THR A 194 16.29 9.01 -20.78
N ASP A 195 17.20 8.37 -20.03
CA ASP A 195 17.34 6.92 -19.93
C ASP A 195 17.18 6.54 -18.46
N CYS A 196 15.96 6.20 -18.05
CA CYS A 196 15.69 5.70 -16.71
C CYS A 196 16.44 4.37 -16.50
N ASP A 197 17.49 4.39 -15.70
CA ASP A 197 18.16 3.17 -15.26
C ASP A 197 17.26 2.50 -14.21
N ARG A 198 16.51 1.47 -14.65
CA ARG A 198 15.66 0.65 -13.78
C ARG A 198 16.44 0.17 -12.56
N ASP A 199 17.68 -0.26 -12.73
CA ASP A 199 18.44 -0.86 -11.64
C ASP A 199 18.85 0.21 -10.63
N ALA A 200 19.22 1.42 -11.09
CA ALA A 200 19.44 2.57 -10.22
C ALA A 200 18.18 3.01 -9.45
N LEU A 201 17.01 3.06 -10.12
CA LEU A 201 15.73 3.34 -9.46
C LEU A 201 15.45 2.30 -8.37
N VAL A 202 15.59 1.01 -8.68
CA VAL A 202 15.37 -0.09 -7.74
C VAL A 202 16.34 0.01 -6.56
N GLU A 203 17.61 0.30 -6.80
CA GLU A 203 18.62 0.46 -5.75
C GLU A 203 18.29 1.62 -4.81
N GLU A 204 17.94 2.79 -5.33
CA GLU A 204 17.55 3.96 -4.52
C GLU A 204 16.29 3.68 -3.68
N LEU A 205 15.28 3.02 -4.26
CA LEU A 205 14.08 2.61 -3.55
C LEU A 205 14.39 1.61 -2.42
N PHE A 206 15.27 0.63 -2.66
CA PHE A 206 15.72 -0.26 -1.59
C PHE A 206 16.54 0.48 -0.53
N GLY A 207 17.37 1.45 -0.91
CA GLY A 207 18.10 2.31 0.01
C GLY A 207 17.16 3.09 0.93
N LEU A 208 16.07 3.64 0.38
CA LEU A 208 15.01 4.26 1.16
C LEU A 208 14.37 3.29 2.16
N LEU A 209 13.97 2.10 1.71
CA LEU A 209 13.27 1.11 2.55
C LEU A 209 14.17 0.48 3.63
N LYS A 210 15.50 0.50 3.44
CA LYS A 210 16.52 0.04 4.40
C LYS A 210 17.00 1.14 5.35
N SER A 211 16.54 2.39 5.19
CA SER A 211 16.96 3.51 6.02
C SER A 211 16.74 3.22 7.50
N LYS A 212 17.77 3.45 8.32
CA LYS A 212 17.74 3.33 9.79
C LYS A 212 17.55 4.68 10.49
N GLU A 213 17.33 5.74 9.71
CA GLU A 213 17.13 7.09 10.23
C GLU A 213 15.89 7.14 11.13
N LYS A 214 16.03 7.78 12.30
CA LYS A 214 14.97 7.90 13.29
C LYS A 214 14.47 9.34 13.30
N TYR A 215 13.16 9.50 13.17
CA TYR A 215 12.51 10.81 13.17
C TYR A 215 11.80 11.01 14.51
N PHE A 216 12.49 11.65 15.46
CA PHE A 216 11.95 12.03 16.77
C PHE A 216 12.02 13.55 16.96
N PRO A 217 11.11 14.14 17.74
CA PRO A 217 9.95 13.50 18.38
C PRO A 217 8.86 13.16 17.36
N ASP A 218 8.19 12.03 17.57
CA ASP A 218 7.02 11.63 16.79
C ASP A 218 5.82 11.55 17.74
N LYS A 219 4.86 12.46 17.54
CA LYS A 219 3.69 12.59 18.42
C LYS A 219 2.80 11.36 18.38
N GLU A 220 2.66 10.73 17.21
CA GLU A 220 1.78 9.59 17.03
C GLU A 220 2.40 8.32 17.61
N LEU A 221 3.72 8.14 17.46
CA LEU A 221 4.49 7.15 18.22
C LEU A 221 4.33 7.32 19.72
N SER A 222 4.47 8.55 20.22
CA SER A 222 4.36 8.86 21.65
C SER A 222 2.95 8.62 22.20
N ARG A 223 1.90 8.95 21.43
CA ARG A 223 0.50 8.68 21.79
C ARG A 223 0.23 7.19 21.99
N ARG A 224 0.85 6.34 21.18
CA ARG A 224 0.62 4.88 21.12
C ARG A 224 1.46 4.08 22.09
N ALA A 225 2.58 4.64 22.53
CA ALA A 225 3.37 4.11 23.62
C ALA A 225 3.21 5.05 24.82
N PRO A 226 2.07 4.99 25.55
CA PRO A 226 2.02 5.67 26.84
C PRO A 226 3.18 5.14 27.68
N ALA A 227 3.97 6.05 28.24
CA ALA A 227 5.02 5.70 29.18
C ALA A 227 4.42 4.71 30.19
N GLN A 228 5.12 3.60 30.45
CA GLN A 228 4.83 2.81 31.63
C GLN A 228 4.87 3.77 32.82
N ALA A 229 3.70 4.08 33.38
CA ALA A 229 3.51 4.80 34.61
C ALA A 229 2.94 3.82 35.63
#